data_AF-A0A1C5CQQ7-F1
#
_entry.id   AF-A0A1C5CQQ7-F1
#
_cell.length_a   1.000
_cell.length_b   1.000
_cell.length_c   1.000
_cell.angle_alpha   90.00
_cell.angle_beta   90.00
_cell.angle_gamma   90.00
#
_symmetry.space_group_name_H-M   'P 1'
#
loop_
_entity.id
_entity.type
_entity.pdbx_description
1 polymer ?
#
loop_
_entity_poly.entity_id
_entity_poly.type
_entity_poly.pdbx_seq_one_letter_code
_entity_poly.pdbx_strand_id
1 'polypeptide(L)'
;MVAGYDGQERMLKGAAARLDSALEQLGVVHDVKEYPEAGHAFLNDAEVGPRPLRPLFRVTGMGPHPEAAADAWRRIDTFFDTRLKHNDKHDNPKKEKS
;
A
#
# COMPACT_ATOMS: atom_id res chain seq x y z
N MET A 1 0.87 -10.16 -2.20
CA MET A 1 0.07 -9.03 -1.68
C MET A 1 1.02 -7.97 -1.18
N VAL A 2 0.67 -6.69 -1.28
CA VAL A 2 1.43 -5.59 -0.68
C VAL A 2 0.48 -4.75 0.17
N ALA A 3 0.86 -4.40 1.39
CA ALA A 3 0.04 -3.61 2.31
C ALA A 3 0.89 -2.68 3.18
N GLY A 4 0.41 -1.44 3.37
CA GLY A 4 0.98 -0.44 4.27
C GLY A 4 -0.03 -0.04 5.35
N TYR A 5 0.39 -0.01 6.62
CA TYR A 5 -0.43 0.34 7.77
C TYR A 5 0.09 1.59 8.49
N ASP A 6 -0.84 2.41 8.97
CA ASP A 6 -0.60 3.57 9.82
C ASP A 6 -0.42 3.13 11.29
N GLY A 7 0.74 3.42 11.88
CA GLY A 7 1.03 3.04 13.27
C GLY A 7 0.35 3.93 14.32
N GLN A 8 -0.10 5.13 13.93
CA GLN A 8 -0.86 6.03 14.81
C GLN A 8 -2.36 5.68 14.86
N GLU A 9 -2.87 4.83 13.97
CA GLU A 9 -4.28 4.44 13.95
C GLU A 9 -4.59 3.41 15.04
N ARG A 10 -5.19 3.90 16.12
CA ARG A 10 -5.49 3.07 17.30
C ARG A 10 -6.54 2.01 17.01
N MET A 11 -7.43 2.23 16.04
CA MET A 11 -8.46 1.24 15.67
C MET A 11 -7.87 0.01 14.97
N LEU A 12 -6.70 0.13 14.33
CA LEU A 12 -6.03 -0.93 13.58
C LEU A 12 -4.80 -1.49 14.29
N LYS A 13 -4.65 -1.22 15.59
CA LYS A 13 -3.48 -1.69 16.36
C LYS A 13 -3.29 -3.21 16.23
N GLY A 14 -2.13 -3.62 15.74
CA GLY A 14 -1.76 -5.02 15.53
C GLY A 14 -2.35 -5.66 14.27
N ALA A 15 -3.09 -4.91 13.43
CA ALA A 15 -3.65 -5.42 12.19
C ALA A 15 -2.57 -5.84 11.19
N ALA A 16 -1.47 -5.09 11.10
CA ALA A 16 -0.33 -5.43 10.24
C ALA A 16 0.24 -6.81 10.60
N ALA A 17 0.59 -7.02 11.88
CA ALA A 17 1.12 -8.30 12.36
C ALA A 17 0.12 -9.45 12.14
N ARG A 18 -1.18 -9.20 12.39
CA ARG A 18 -2.23 -10.21 12.17
C ARG A 18 -2.35 -10.59 10.70
N LEU A 19 -2.29 -9.62 9.79
CA LEU A 19 -2.35 -9.88 8.35
C LEU A 19 -1.11 -10.65 7.89
N ASP A 20 0.06 -10.21 8.31
CA ASP A 20 1.36 -10.82 7.99
C ASP A 20 1.37 -12.31 8.36
N SER A 21 1.03 -12.63 9.63
CA SER A 21 0.93 -14.01 10.09
C SER A 21 -0.10 -14.85 9.32
N ALA A 22 -1.24 -14.27 8.95
CA ALA A 22 -2.26 -14.99 8.20
C ALA A 22 -1.81 -15.29 6.75
N LEU A 23 -1.14 -14.34 6.09
CA LEU A 23 -0.61 -14.53 4.75
C LEU A 23 0.55 -15.54 4.74
N GLU A 24 1.40 -15.52 5.76
CA GLU A 24 2.46 -16.50 5.96
C GLU A 24 1.90 -17.92 6.12
N GLN A 25 0.90 -18.10 6.99
CA GLN A 25 0.24 -19.40 7.19
C GLN A 25 -0.39 -19.96 5.91
N LEU A 26 -0.86 -19.09 5.02
CA LEU A 26 -1.48 -19.46 3.74
C LEU A 26 -0.47 -19.63 2.60
N GLY A 27 0.83 -19.40 2.84
CA GLY A 27 1.87 -19.46 1.81
C GLY A 27 1.70 -18.40 0.71
N VAL A 28 1.00 -17.31 1.00
CA VAL A 28 0.79 -16.22 0.04
C VAL A 28 2.03 -15.33 0.05
N VAL A 29 2.69 -15.15 -1.10
CA VAL A 29 3.79 -14.17 -1.21
C VAL A 29 3.28 -12.78 -0.84
N HIS A 30 3.89 -12.13 0.16
CA HIS A 30 3.42 -10.85 0.69
C HIS A 30 4.56 -9.91 1.11
N ASP A 31 4.23 -8.61 1.17
CA ASP A 31 5.01 -7.56 1.80
C ASP A 31 4.06 -6.70 2.64
N VAL A 32 4.17 -6.77 3.97
CA VAL A 32 3.37 -5.97 4.91
C VAL A 32 4.29 -5.04 5.69
N LYS A 33 3.98 -3.74 5.68
CA LYS A 33 4.76 -2.73 6.39
C LYS A 33 3.86 -1.87 7.26
N GLU A 34 4.24 -1.71 8.52
CA GLU A 34 3.66 -0.72 9.43
C GLU A 34 4.60 0.48 9.55
N TYR A 35 4.03 1.68 9.56
CA TYR A 35 4.74 2.96 9.66
C TYR A 35 4.36 3.64 10.99
N PRO A 36 5.19 3.51 12.04
CA PRO A 36 4.84 3.96 13.40
C PRO A 36 4.38 5.41 13.50
N GLU A 37 5.01 6.31 12.74
CA GLU A 37 4.74 7.75 12.77
C GLU A 37 3.64 8.18 11.79
N ALA A 38 3.20 7.29 10.90
CA ALA A 38 2.13 7.60 9.95
C ALA A 38 0.77 7.41 10.62
N GLY A 39 -0.15 8.36 10.40
CA GLY A 39 -1.55 8.22 10.78
C GLY A 39 -2.47 8.14 9.57
N HIS A 40 -3.78 8.26 9.83
CA HIS A 40 -4.77 8.01 8.80
C HIS A 40 -4.54 8.87 7.54
N ALA A 41 -4.72 8.26 6.37
CA ALA A 41 -4.55 8.89 5.06
C ALA A 41 -3.11 9.34 4.72
N PHE A 42 -2.09 8.69 5.31
CA PHE A 42 -0.67 9.01 5.08
C PHE A 42 -0.22 8.95 3.61
N LEU A 43 -0.87 8.11 2.81
CA LEU A 43 -0.61 7.93 1.37
C LEU A 43 -1.13 9.07 0.49
N ASN A 44 -1.97 9.96 1.02
CA ASN A 44 -2.52 11.06 0.22
C ASN A 44 -1.45 12.12 -0.06
N ASP A 45 -1.56 12.79 -1.21
CA ASP A 45 -0.71 13.95 -1.55
C ASP A 45 -1.21 15.27 -0.93
N ALA A 46 -2.44 15.27 -0.42
CA ALA A 46 -3.12 16.46 0.08
C ALA A 46 -3.74 16.23 1.46
N GLU A 47 -3.86 17.34 2.19
CA GLU A 47 -4.49 17.37 3.51
C GLU A 47 -5.96 16.97 3.47
N VAL A 48 -6.37 16.20 4.47
CA VAL A 48 -7.72 15.67 4.60
C VAL A 48 -8.70 16.76 5.05
N GLY A 49 -9.90 16.73 4.47
CA GLY A 49 -11.05 17.52 4.91
C GLY A 49 -11.04 19.02 4.54
N PRO A 50 -12.11 19.75 4.90
CA PRO A 50 -12.26 21.18 4.61
C PRO A 50 -11.14 22.01 5.23
N ARG A 51 -10.67 23.06 4.53
CA ARG A 51 -9.55 23.92 4.97
C ARG A 51 -9.63 24.38 6.44
N PRO A 52 -10.79 24.83 6.96
CA PRO A 52 -10.89 25.26 8.37
C PRO A 52 -10.65 24.14 9.39
N LEU A 53 -10.86 22.88 9.02
CA LEU A 53 -10.74 21.72 9.90
C LEU A 53 -9.37 21.02 9.81
N ARG A 54 -8.53 21.37 8.83
CA ARG A 54 -7.21 20.75 8.63
C ARG A 54 -6.28 20.82 9.84
N PRO A 55 -6.22 21.93 10.63
CA PRO A 55 -5.41 21.96 11.84
C PRO A 55 -5.82 20.89 12.86
N LEU A 56 -7.13 20.65 13.01
CA LEU A 56 -7.66 19.61 13.89
C LEU A 56 -7.22 18.22 13.41
N PHE A 57 -7.39 17.93 12.12
CA PHE A 57 -6.99 16.64 11.54
C PHE A 57 -5.49 16.36 11.71
N ARG A 58 -4.63 17.37 11.53
CA ARG A 58 -3.19 17.22 11.72
C ARG A 58 -2.83 16.87 13.17
N VAL A 59 -3.47 17.51 14.14
CA VAL A 59 -3.24 17.21 15.57
C VAL A 59 -3.68 15.79 15.93
N THR A 60 -4.72 15.27 15.26
CA THR A 60 -5.13 13.87 15.42
C THR A 60 -4.26 12.87 14.64
N GLY A 61 -3.18 13.32 14.00
CA GLY A 61 -2.29 12.48 13.21
C GLY A 61 -2.81 12.12 11.82
N MET A 62 -3.92 12.73 11.36
CA MET A 62 -4.47 12.48 10.03
C MET A 62 -3.85 13.40 8.98
N GLY A 63 -3.51 12.85 7.83
CA GLY A 63 -2.99 13.59 6.69
C GLY A 63 -1.76 12.97 6.04
N PRO A 64 -1.20 13.64 5.02
CA PRO A 64 -0.05 13.16 4.26
C PRO A 64 1.17 12.91 5.16
N HIS A 65 1.88 11.81 4.91
CA HIS A 65 3.20 11.56 5.48
C HIS A 65 4.19 11.24 4.34
N PRO A 66 4.88 12.24 3.78
CA PRO A 66 5.64 12.09 2.53
C PRO A 66 6.66 10.94 2.52
N GLU A 67 7.40 10.75 3.62
CA GLU A 67 8.43 9.70 3.70
C GLU A 67 7.83 8.29 3.68
N ALA A 68 6.81 8.04 4.51
CA ALA A 68 6.07 6.78 4.54
C ALA A 68 5.33 6.52 3.22
N ALA A 69 4.73 7.56 2.62
CA ALA A 69 4.07 7.47 1.33
C ALA A 69 5.04 7.07 0.22
N ALA A 70 6.22 7.70 0.15
CA ALA A 70 7.24 7.38 -0.84
C ALA A 70 7.73 5.92 -0.73
N ASP A 71 7.98 5.44 0.50
CA ASP A 71 8.36 4.03 0.71
C ASP A 71 7.23 3.06 0.34
N ALA A 72 5.99 3.37 0.74
CA ALA A 72 4.83 2.54 0.45
C ALA A 72 4.56 2.45 -1.07
N TRP A 73 4.61 3.58 -1.79
CA TRP A 73 4.49 3.59 -3.25
C TRP A 73 5.60 2.78 -3.93
N ARG A 74 6.85 2.93 -3.48
CA ARG A 74 7.98 2.13 -4.00
C ARG A 74 7.75 0.63 -3.82
N ARG A 75 7.21 0.19 -2.68
CA ARG A 75 6.89 -1.22 -2.41
C ARG A 75 5.76 -1.72 -3.31
N ILE A 76 4.71 -0.90 -3.48
CA ILE A 76 3.59 -1.20 -4.37
C ILE A 76 4.09 -1.40 -5.81
N ASP A 77 4.87 -0.45 -6.33
CA ASP A 77 5.44 -0.52 -7.67
C ASP A 77 6.32 -1.75 -7.83
N THR A 78 7.22 -2.01 -6.87
CA THR A 78 8.12 -3.18 -6.87
C THR A 78 7.33 -4.49 -6.88
N PHE A 79 6.25 -4.58 -6.10
CA PHE A 79 5.39 -5.76 -6.03
C PHE A 79 4.72 -6.02 -7.39
N PHE A 80 4.14 -5.00 -8.01
CA PHE A 80 3.49 -5.13 -9.31
C PHE A 80 4.50 -5.42 -10.43
N ASP A 81 5.64 -4.74 -10.45
CA ASP A 81 6.71 -4.97 -11.41
C ASP A 81 7.17 -6.44 -11.38
N THR A 82 7.39 -6.98 -10.19
CA THR A 82 7.80 -8.38 -10.00
C THR A 82 6.71 -9.37 -10.45
N ARG A 83 5.42 -9.03 -10.31
CA ARG A 83 4.32 -9.98 -10.52
C ARG A 83 3.63 -9.87 -11.87
N LEU A 84 3.69 -8.72 -12.53
CA LEU A 84 3.03 -8.45 -13.81
C LEU A 84 3.96 -8.53 -15.01
N LYS A 85 5.27 -8.72 -14.82
CA LYS A 85 6.28 -8.88 -15.89
C LYS A 85 6.18 -10.18 -16.71
N HIS A 86 4.98 -10.76 -16.85
CA HIS A 86 4.73 -11.91 -17.70
C HIS A 86 3.52 -11.66 -18.60
N ASN A 87 3.70 -10.90 -19.69
CA ASN A 87 2.73 -10.91 -20.80
C ASN A 87 3.19 -10.40 -22.18
N ASP A 88 4.48 -10.13 -22.45
CA ASP A 88 4.91 -9.66 -23.79
C ASP A 88 5.33 -10.78 -24.76
N LYS A 89 5.18 -12.06 -24.40
CA LYS A 89 5.54 -13.17 -25.28
C LYS A 89 4.56 -14.32 -25.19
N HIS A 90 3.34 -14.17 -25.73
CA HIS A 90 2.54 -15.27 -26.31
C HIS A 90 1.21 -14.70 -26.83
N ASP A 91 1.15 -14.29 -28.10
CA ASP A 91 0.11 -14.70 -29.06
C ASP A 91 0.21 -13.93 -30.38
N ASN A 92 0.90 -14.51 -31.36
CA ASN A 92 0.48 -14.35 -32.75
C ASN A 92 0.94 -15.56 -33.59
N PRO A 93 0.20 -16.68 -33.58
CA PRO A 93 0.32 -17.62 -34.67
C PRO A 93 -0.32 -16.97 -35.89
N LYS A 94 0.52 -16.50 -36.82
CA LYS A 94 0.06 -16.09 -38.15
C LYS A 94 -0.80 -17.23 -38.72
N LYS A 95 -2.04 -16.89 -39.03
CA LYS A 95 -3.07 -17.78 -39.57
C LYS A 95 -2.57 -18.49 -40.82
N GLU A 96 -2.40 -19.81 -40.73
CA GLU A 96 -2.49 -20.70 -41.88
C GLU A 96 -3.98 -20.90 -42.19
N LYS A 97 -4.45 -20.39 -43.34
CA LYS A 97 -5.71 -20.81 -43.94
C LYS A 97 -5.54 -20.90 -45.45
N SER A 98 -5.58 -22.15 -45.89
CA SER A 98 -6.17 -22.76 -47.10
C SER A 98 -6.00 -22.11 -48.46
#